data_AF-A0AAJ7UJ15-F1
#
_entry.id   AF-A0AAJ7UJ15-F1
#
_cell.length_a   1.000
_cell.length_b   1.000
_cell.length_c   1.000
_cell.angle_alpha   90.00
_cell.angle_beta   90.00
_cell.angle_gamma   90.00
#
_symmetry.space_group_name_H-M   'P 1'
#
loop_
_entity.id
_entity.type
_entity.pdbx_description
1 polymer ?
#
loop_
_entity_poly.entity_id
_entity_poly.type
_entity_poly.pdbx_seq_one_letter_code
_entity_poly.pdbx_strand_id
1 'polypeptide(L)'
;MWLQSKNTLETCPHVYVLFPSTRWEPGGFAVGHAVQSKTKGIWAWPIPHPANKENCLLLLDTEGLGDPEKANEEHDIWLFIMAVLLCNVLVYNTEKTLDNTSLEQLRYVKNMSEHVRSQISPEDEKSSVMESHLPSLVVCVRDCALKLEWDGKSFTPDEYMEKCFQVRRSNSPKNEEFNRERDLMCSYFKKRKCFIFPMPTHPDDMDQLENKLSETFLKVAEEFTSHIYQIMKYKNIDGVILTGQLFLQVAELYVQAHRLGDMACIEGARKEVVLLANKQAMEDAKGVYQREMETLLNKLPVEYKQLQRHQEECTKKAMALFCRRSVLDCNHEFEKMLLRFTLETFEKMEKKNTEQSYKLSEQRLRELFQHVNEMDKEFMQPGGYQRYKAAMLKLDEEYRATEGLGEEKDKAYEDFMEKNKDRGQSILMVDKTLTQVQQEELKSRTLERKRKQDSEALKNVDKDRESNISHLENQQKVMTELFDEKLKAIENHTDENIANINSNFVKKMMEFFQQK
;
A
#
# COMPACT_ATOMS: atom_id res chain seq x y z
N MET A 1 -26.73 -31.27 -3.47
CA MET A 1 -27.86 -30.32 -3.50
C MET A 1 -27.98 -29.61 -2.15
N TRP A 2 -26.88 -29.00 -1.71
CA TRP A 2 -26.75 -28.36 -0.40
C TRP A 2 -26.53 -26.86 -0.62
N LEU A 3 -27.10 -26.03 0.26
CA LEU A 3 -27.03 -24.55 0.33
C LEU A 3 -28.03 -23.78 -0.55
N GLN A 4 -29.28 -23.64 -0.07
CA GLN A 4 -30.21 -22.59 -0.51
C GLN A 4 -30.11 -21.29 0.33
N SER A 5 -29.19 -21.18 1.30
CA SER A 5 -29.04 -20.00 2.18
C SER A 5 -27.64 -19.34 2.18
N LYS A 6 -26.78 -19.68 1.21
CA LYS A 6 -25.34 -19.30 1.20
C LYS A 6 -25.11 -17.79 1.35
N ASN A 7 -25.90 -16.96 0.68
CA ASN A 7 -25.69 -15.51 0.65
C ASN A 7 -25.93 -14.81 2.00
N THR A 8 -26.79 -15.36 2.86
CA THR A 8 -27.08 -14.74 4.17
C THR A 8 -26.03 -15.13 5.20
N LEU A 9 -25.58 -16.38 5.17
CA LEU A 9 -24.62 -16.95 6.12
C LEU A 9 -23.24 -16.30 6.03
N GLU A 10 -22.73 -15.97 4.84
CA GLU A 10 -21.39 -15.38 4.67
C GLU A 10 -21.20 -14.04 5.40
N THR A 11 -22.28 -13.30 5.66
CA THR A 11 -22.24 -11.99 6.33
C THR A 11 -22.46 -12.02 7.84
N CYS A 12 -22.76 -13.19 8.41
CA CYS A 12 -23.08 -13.31 9.83
C CYS A 12 -21.81 -13.35 10.69
N PRO A 13 -21.62 -12.40 11.64
CA PRO A 13 -20.40 -12.34 12.45
C PRO A 13 -20.30 -13.49 13.46
N HIS A 14 -21.42 -14.09 13.86
CA HIS A 14 -21.45 -15.17 14.85
C HIS A 14 -22.57 -16.17 14.52
N VAL A 15 -22.26 -17.47 14.61
CA VAL A 15 -23.19 -18.57 14.33
C VAL A 15 -23.49 -19.36 15.60
N TYR A 16 -24.76 -19.62 15.85
CA TYR A 16 -25.24 -20.50 16.92
C TYR A 16 -26.10 -21.59 16.32
N VAL A 17 -25.93 -22.86 16.66
CA VAL A 17 -26.71 -23.92 16.03
C VAL A 17 -27.74 -24.53 16.98
N LEU A 18 -29.00 -24.54 16.56
CA LEU A 18 -30.12 -25.20 17.24
C LEU A 18 -30.89 -26.11 16.26
N PHE A 19 -31.36 -27.26 16.75
CA PHE A 19 -32.32 -28.12 16.04
C PHE A 19 -33.78 -27.71 16.33
N PRO A 20 -34.56 -27.21 15.36
CA PRO A 20 -35.98 -26.96 15.59
C PRO A 20 -36.81 -28.19 15.22
N SER A 21 -37.63 -28.70 16.16
CA SER A 21 -38.73 -29.63 15.82
C SER A 21 -40.08 -28.92 15.70
N THR A 22 -40.11 -27.60 15.81
CA THR A 22 -41.31 -26.76 15.73
C THR A 22 -40.99 -25.42 15.07
N ARG A 23 -41.95 -24.87 14.31
CA ARG A 23 -41.80 -23.71 13.44
C ARG A 23 -41.82 -22.42 14.27
N TRP A 24 -40.77 -21.61 14.18
CA TRP A 24 -40.57 -20.42 15.03
C TRP A 24 -41.12 -19.12 14.44
N GLU A 25 -41.40 -19.06 13.12
CA GLU A 25 -42.02 -17.91 12.45
C GLU A 25 -42.89 -18.35 11.25
N PRO A 26 -43.92 -17.57 10.85
CA PRO A 26 -44.67 -17.80 9.61
C PRO A 26 -43.71 -17.75 8.41
N GLY A 27 -43.46 -18.90 7.78
CA GLY A 27 -42.54 -19.03 6.64
C GLY A 27 -41.29 -19.89 6.89
N GLY A 28 -41.07 -20.42 8.11
CA GLY A 28 -39.95 -21.34 8.42
C GLY A 28 -39.99 -22.69 7.69
N PHE A 29 -39.08 -23.61 8.04
CA PHE A 29 -38.91 -24.94 7.42
C PHE A 29 -40.24 -25.64 7.08
N ALA A 30 -40.31 -26.25 5.89
CA ALA A 30 -41.53 -26.86 5.39
C ALA A 30 -41.88 -28.14 6.19
N VAL A 31 -43.02 -28.12 6.89
CA VAL A 31 -43.49 -29.27 7.67
C VAL A 31 -44.14 -30.30 6.74
N GLY A 32 -43.81 -31.57 6.92
CA GLY A 32 -44.44 -32.70 6.25
C GLY A 32 -45.63 -33.25 7.02
N HIS A 33 -46.78 -33.42 6.37
CA HIS A 33 -47.95 -34.13 6.90
C HIS A 33 -48.14 -35.50 6.24
N ALA A 34 -47.20 -35.95 5.41
CA ALA A 34 -47.27 -37.20 4.65
C ALA A 34 -46.15 -38.15 5.10
N VAL A 35 -46.36 -39.46 4.87
CA VAL A 35 -45.43 -40.56 5.22
C VAL A 35 -44.04 -40.36 4.60
N GLN A 36 -43.94 -39.64 3.49
CA GLN A 36 -42.68 -39.34 2.82
C GLN A 36 -41.92 -38.21 3.52
N SER A 37 -40.67 -38.48 3.89
CA SER A 37 -39.75 -37.51 4.49
C SER A 37 -39.49 -36.33 3.54
N LYS A 38 -39.83 -35.11 3.99
CA LYS A 38 -39.69 -33.88 3.18
C LYS A 38 -38.29 -33.27 3.27
N THR A 39 -37.68 -33.26 4.45
CA THR A 39 -36.31 -32.75 4.64
C THR A 39 -35.31 -33.82 4.19
N LYS A 40 -34.44 -33.46 3.24
CA LYS A 40 -33.33 -34.30 2.76
C LYS A 40 -32.00 -33.64 3.09
N GLY A 41 -31.10 -34.35 3.77
CA GLY A 41 -29.83 -33.79 4.26
C GLY A 41 -29.98 -32.91 5.52
N ILE A 42 -29.19 -31.84 5.66
CA ILE A 42 -29.35 -30.83 6.72
C ILE A 42 -29.66 -29.48 6.08
N TRP A 43 -30.71 -28.84 6.58
CA TRP A 43 -31.18 -27.54 6.16
C TRP A 43 -30.76 -26.50 7.19
N ALA A 44 -30.39 -25.30 6.72
CA ALA A 44 -29.83 -24.26 7.57
C ALA A 44 -30.60 -22.96 7.41
N TRP A 45 -31.12 -22.42 8.52
CA TRP A 45 -31.93 -21.20 8.57
C TRP A 45 -31.31 -20.18 9.53
N PRO A 46 -30.60 -19.17 9.01
CA PRO A 46 -30.06 -18.09 9.83
C PRO A 46 -31.16 -17.08 10.21
N ILE A 47 -31.28 -16.75 11.50
CA ILE A 47 -32.09 -15.65 12.04
C ILE A 47 -31.27 -14.74 12.96
N PRO A 48 -31.66 -13.47 13.16
CA PRO A 48 -31.03 -12.61 14.16
C PRO A 48 -31.18 -13.21 15.57
N HIS A 49 -30.13 -13.15 16.38
CA HIS A 49 -30.21 -13.63 17.75
C HIS A 49 -31.14 -12.72 18.58
N PRO A 50 -32.10 -13.27 19.35
CA PRO A 50 -33.15 -12.48 19.99
C PRO A 50 -32.63 -11.48 21.02
N ALA A 51 -31.53 -11.81 21.72
CA ALA A 51 -30.89 -10.90 22.68
C ALA A 51 -29.88 -9.93 22.05
N ASN A 52 -29.33 -10.23 20.86
CA ASN A 52 -28.34 -9.38 20.19
C ASN A 52 -28.49 -9.52 18.67
N LYS A 53 -29.12 -8.54 18.03
CA LYS A 53 -29.41 -8.59 16.60
C LYS A 53 -28.17 -8.52 15.70
N GLU A 54 -27.00 -8.18 16.24
CA GLU A 54 -25.74 -8.25 15.50
C GLU A 54 -25.25 -9.71 15.36
N ASN A 55 -25.71 -10.62 16.21
CA ASN A 55 -25.37 -12.04 16.17
C ASN A 55 -26.41 -12.84 15.36
N CYS A 56 -26.02 -13.99 14.81
CA CYS A 56 -26.92 -14.87 14.06
C CYS A 56 -27.15 -16.22 14.76
N LEU A 57 -28.41 -16.52 15.06
CA LEU A 57 -28.85 -17.85 15.45
C LEU A 57 -29.17 -18.66 14.18
N LEU A 58 -28.39 -19.71 13.95
CA LEU A 58 -28.56 -20.67 12.88
C LEU A 58 -29.39 -21.86 13.37
N LEU A 59 -30.52 -22.10 12.74
CA LEU A 59 -31.30 -23.31 12.99
C LEU A 59 -30.90 -24.37 11.96
N LEU A 60 -30.54 -25.57 12.42
CA LEU A 60 -30.24 -26.72 11.57
C LEU A 60 -31.34 -27.76 11.71
N ASP A 61 -32.02 -28.08 10.61
CA ASP A 61 -33.02 -29.16 10.56
C ASP A 61 -32.45 -30.35 9.78
N THR A 62 -32.45 -31.55 10.35
CA THR A 62 -31.95 -32.76 9.67
C THR A 62 -33.10 -33.53 9.04
N GLU A 63 -32.76 -34.28 8.00
CA GLU A 63 -33.54 -35.43 7.57
C GLU A 63 -33.84 -36.37 8.75
N GLY A 64 -35.06 -36.92 8.78
CA GLY A 64 -35.44 -37.93 9.76
C GLY A 64 -34.67 -39.21 9.53
N LEU A 65 -33.98 -39.70 10.56
CA LEU A 65 -33.19 -40.93 10.51
C LEU A 65 -34.13 -42.15 10.53
N GLY A 66 -33.77 -43.21 9.80
CA GLY A 66 -34.56 -44.45 9.73
C GLY A 66 -35.72 -44.44 8.75
N ASP A 67 -35.63 -43.67 7.65
CA ASP A 67 -36.59 -43.70 6.55
C ASP A 67 -36.61 -45.10 5.88
N PRO A 68 -37.72 -45.86 5.93
CA PRO A 68 -37.80 -47.23 5.43
C PRO A 68 -37.49 -47.38 3.92
N GLU A 69 -37.68 -46.31 3.14
CA GLU A 69 -37.36 -46.32 1.71
C GLU A 69 -35.85 -46.18 1.42
N LYS A 70 -35.04 -45.92 2.45
CA LYS A 70 -33.59 -45.67 2.33
C LYS A 70 -32.79 -46.73 3.08
N ALA A 71 -32.26 -47.70 2.33
CA ALA A 71 -31.47 -48.80 2.84
C ALA A 71 -30.00 -48.46 3.20
N ASN A 72 -29.66 -47.21 3.59
CA ASN A 72 -28.27 -46.81 3.84
C ASN A 72 -28.05 -46.24 5.25
N GLU A 73 -27.78 -47.14 6.20
CA GLU A 73 -27.43 -46.82 7.61
C GLU A 73 -26.21 -45.90 7.72
N GLU A 74 -25.24 -45.99 6.80
CA GLU A 74 -24.04 -45.14 6.80
C GLU A 74 -24.38 -43.66 6.56
N HIS A 75 -25.40 -43.38 5.75
CA HIS A 75 -25.86 -42.01 5.52
C HIS A 75 -26.44 -41.39 6.80
N ASP A 76 -27.24 -42.15 7.53
CA ASP A 76 -27.86 -41.72 8.78
C ASP A 76 -26.82 -41.49 9.87
N ILE A 77 -25.81 -42.37 9.95
CA ILE A 77 -24.64 -42.17 10.83
C ILE A 77 -23.96 -40.84 10.50
N TRP A 78 -23.62 -40.58 9.24
CA TRP A 78 -22.94 -39.33 8.86
C TRP A 78 -23.79 -38.08 9.06
N LEU A 79 -25.10 -38.15 8.81
CA LEU A 79 -26.02 -37.04 9.11
C LEU A 79 -26.02 -36.72 10.61
N PHE A 80 -26.09 -37.74 11.46
CA PHE A 80 -26.02 -37.58 12.90
C PHE A 80 -24.67 -36.98 13.34
N ILE A 81 -23.56 -37.49 12.81
CA ILE A 81 -22.22 -36.99 13.13
C ILE A 81 -22.05 -35.53 12.71
N MET A 82 -22.51 -35.16 11.50
CA MET A 82 -22.50 -33.76 11.06
C MET A 82 -23.35 -32.87 11.96
N ALA A 83 -24.54 -33.32 12.35
CA ALA A 83 -25.42 -32.60 13.28
C ALA A 83 -24.70 -32.32 14.61
N VAL A 84 -24.08 -33.35 15.21
CA VAL A 84 -23.31 -33.25 16.45
C VAL A 84 -22.14 -32.29 16.32
N LEU A 85 -21.31 -32.44 15.28
CA LEU A 85 -20.11 -31.63 15.08
C LEU A 85 -20.41 -30.17 14.77
N LEU A 86 -21.51 -29.88 14.09
CA LEU A 86 -21.89 -28.52 13.72
C LEU A 86 -22.68 -27.80 14.81
N CYS A 87 -23.35 -28.51 15.72
CA CYS A 87 -24.19 -27.89 16.74
C CYS A 87 -23.49 -27.50 18.05
N ASN A 88 -24.08 -26.55 18.80
CA ASN A 88 -23.76 -26.32 20.21
C ASN A 88 -24.76 -27.01 21.14
N VAL A 89 -26.01 -27.12 20.67
CA VAL A 89 -27.11 -27.79 21.35
C VAL A 89 -27.77 -28.73 20.36
N LEU A 90 -27.75 -30.02 20.67
CA LEU A 90 -28.44 -31.06 19.93
C LEU A 90 -29.82 -31.23 20.53
N VAL A 91 -30.88 -30.93 19.77
CA VAL A 91 -32.26 -31.19 20.19
C VAL A 91 -32.68 -32.53 19.61
N TYR A 92 -32.87 -33.51 20.48
CA TYR A 92 -33.32 -34.84 20.12
C TYR A 92 -34.84 -34.95 20.32
N ASN A 93 -35.58 -35.02 19.23
CA ASN A 93 -37.04 -35.02 19.25
C ASN A 93 -37.57 -36.46 19.08
N THR A 94 -38.38 -36.91 20.03
CA THR A 94 -39.01 -38.25 20.01
C THR A 94 -40.48 -38.15 20.39
N GLU A 95 -41.28 -39.16 20.09
CA GLU A 95 -42.73 -39.17 20.32
C GLU A 95 -43.12 -40.16 21.42
N LYS A 96 -44.23 -39.86 22.10
CA LYS A 96 -44.93 -40.65 23.12
C LYS A 96 -44.12 -40.91 24.39
N THR A 97 -43.02 -41.64 24.29
CA THR A 97 -42.25 -42.14 25.44
C THR A 97 -40.78 -42.27 25.10
N LEU A 98 -39.93 -42.10 26.11
CA LEU A 98 -38.50 -42.36 26.00
C LEU A 98 -38.20 -43.82 26.37
N ASP A 99 -38.16 -44.70 25.37
CA ASP A 99 -37.79 -46.11 25.54
C ASP A 99 -36.50 -46.46 24.77
N ASN A 100 -36.17 -47.76 24.70
CA ASN A 100 -34.96 -48.20 24.00
C ASN A 100 -35.00 -47.98 22.49
N THR A 101 -36.19 -48.02 21.88
CA THR A 101 -36.40 -47.79 20.46
C THR A 101 -36.32 -46.29 20.18
N SER A 102 -36.96 -45.48 21.02
CA SER A 102 -36.88 -44.01 20.97
C SER A 102 -35.47 -43.48 21.19
N LEU A 103 -34.53 -44.27 21.72
CA LEU A 103 -33.12 -43.89 21.91
C LEU A 103 -32.19 -44.46 20.84
N GLU A 104 -32.73 -45.15 19.83
CA GLU A 104 -31.94 -45.88 18.83
C GLU A 104 -31.02 -44.97 18.03
N GLN A 105 -31.49 -43.80 17.61
CA GLN A 105 -30.70 -42.84 16.83
C GLN A 105 -29.55 -42.22 17.64
N LEU A 106 -29.74 -42.02 18.96
CA LEU A 106 -28.66 -41.55 19.83
C LEU A 106 -27.54 -42.61 19.97
N ARG A 107 -27.78 -43.87 19.62
CA ARG A 107 -26.75 -44.91 19.60
C ARG A 107 -25.71 -44.69 18.51
N TYR A 108 -26.00 -43.91 17.46
CA TYR A 108 -24.99 -43.55 16.46
C TYR A 108 -23.79 -42.81 17.04
N VAL A 109 -23.91 -42.32 18.28
CA VAL A 109 -22.76 -41.84 19.05
C VAL A 109 -21.64 -42.89 19.18
N LYS A 110 -21.96 -44.19 19.13
CA LYS A 110 -20.97 -45.29 19.15
C LYS A 110 -20.05 -45.30 17.93
N ASN A 111 -20.55 -44.77 16.81
CA ASN A 111 -19.79 -44.67 15.57
C ASN A 111 -18.96 -43.39 15.50
N MET A 112 -19.06 -42.47 16.48
CA MET A 112 -18.26 -41.24 16.49
C MET A 112 -16.76 -41.53 16.45
N SER A 113 -16.27 -42.52 17.20
CA SER A 113 -14.84 -42.88 17.19
C SER A 113 -14.34 -43.50 15.88
N GLU A 114 -15.24 -43.98 15.03
CA GLU A 114 -14.90 -44.55 13.71
C GLU A 114 -14.85 -43.49 12.60
N HIS A 115 -15.48 -42.33 12.84
CA HIS A 115 -15.71 -41.31 11.81
C HIS A 115 -15.17 -39.94 12.21
N VAL A 116 -14.84 -39.73 13.48
CA VAL A 116 -14.37 -38.46 14.02
C VAL A 116 -13.13 -38.70 14.85
N ARG A 117 -12.11 -37.89 14.59
CA ARG A 117 -10.93 -37.80 15.45
C ARG A 117 -10.79 -36.39 16.01
N SER A 118 -10.44 -36.30 17.28
CA SER A 118 -10.27 -35.00 17.94
C SER A 118 -8.96 -34.35 17.52
N GLN A 119 -7.93 -35.16 17.25
CA GLN A 119 -6.57 -34.72 16.97
C GLN A 119 -6.07 -35.25 15.62
N ILE A 120 -5.02 -34.62 15.08
CA ILE A 120 -4.42 -35.02 13.79
C ILE A 120 -3.59 -36.30 13.96
N SER A 121 -2.87 -36.42 15.07
CA SER A 121 -2.08 -37.60 15.41
C SER A 121 -2.94 -38.60 16.18
N PRO A 122 -3.06 -39.86 15.73
CA PRO A 122 -3.80 -40.90 16.46
C PRO A 122 -3.18 -41.20 17.83
N GLU A 123 -1.86 -41.03 17.98
CA GLU A 123 -1.13 -41.35 19.22
C GLU A 123 -1.44 -40.37 20.36
N ASP A 124 -1.86 -39.16 20.01
CA ASP A 124 -2.16 -38.09 20.97
C ASP A 124 -3.65 -38.06 21.36
N GLU A 125 -4.47 -38.91 20.73
CA GLU A 125 -5.92 -38.95 20.91
C GLU A 125 -6.33 -39.32 22.33
N LYS A 126 -6.97 -38.37 23.02
CA LYS A 126 -7.51 -38.56 24.37
C LYS A 126 -9.03 -38.48 24.30
N SER A 127 -9.70 -39.51 24.83
CA SER A 127 -11.18 -39.57 24.93
C SER A 127 -11.79 -38.28 25.52
N SER A 128 -11.15 -37.69 26.53
CA SER A 128 -11.61 -36.46 27.17
C SER A 128 -11.61 -35.21 26.28
N VAL A 129 -10.79 -35.18 25.22
CA VAL A 129 -10.75 -34.06 24.27
C VAL A 129 -11.96 -34.12 23.35
N MET A 130 -12.31 -35.31 22.84
CA MET A 130 -13.54 -35.53 22.06
C MET A 130 -14.77 -35.06 22.83
N GLU A 131 -14.90 -35.47 24.09
CA GLU A 131 -16.03 -35.12 24.96
C GLU A 131 -16.22 -33.60 25.14
N SER A 132 -15.16 -32.81 25.01
CA SER A 132 -15.21 -31.34 25.18
C SER A 132 -15.80 -30.60 23.98
N HIS A 133 -15.81 -31.23 22.81
CA HIS A 133 -16.32 -30.65 21.57
C HIS A 133 -17.80 -30.95 21.31
N LEU A 134 -18.40 -31.80 22.13
CA LEU A 134 -19.76 -32.27 21.93
C LEU A 134 -20.80 -31.26 22.43
N PRO A 135 -21.96 -31.22 21.77
CA PRO A 135 -23.03 -30.31 22.12
C PRO A 135 -23.70 -30.71 23.44
N SER A 136 -24.44 -29.77 24.04
CA SER A 136 -25.40 -30.13 25.08
C SER A 136 -26.59 -30.85 24.44
N LEU A 137 -27.12 -31.88 25.10
CA LEU A 137 -28.28 -32.63 24.63
C LEU A 137 -29.56 -32.08 25.25
N VAL A 138 -30.57 -31.79 24.42
CA VAL A 138 -31.92 -31.48 24.88
C VAL A 138 -32.87 -32.50 24.29
N VAL A 139 -33.47 -33.34 25.14
CA VAL A 139 -34.44 -34.36 24.73
C VAL A 139 -35.84 -33.76 24.81
N CYS A 140 -36.56 -33.76 23.70
CA CYS A 140 -37.95 -33.32 23.60
C CYS A 140 -38.84 -34.54 23.35
N VAL A 141 -39.64 -34.93 24.34
CA VAL A 141 -40.63 -36.01 24.21
C VAL A 141 -41.97 -35.38 23.87
N ARG A 142 -42.42 -35.57 22.63
CA ARG A 142 -43.69 -35.07 22.07
C ARG A 142 -44.83 -35.98 22.45
N ASP A 143 -46.04 -35.44 22.54
CA ASP A 143 -47.30 -36.18 22.65
C ASP A 143 -47.31 -37.20 23.82
N CYS A 144 -46.61 -36.86 24.91
CA CYS A 144 -46.48 -37.75 26.05
C CYS A 144 -47.76 -37.72 26.89
N ALA A 145 -48.46 -38.85 26.92
CA ALA A 145 -49.66 -39.03 27.74
C ALA A 145 -49.36 -39.66 29.11
N LEU A 146 -48.09 -39.94 29.42
CA LEU A 146 -47.71 -40.58 30.68
C LEU A 146 -47.74 -39.59 31.85
N LYS A 147 -48.28 -40.04 32.98
CA LYS A 147 -47.98 -39.41 34.27
C LYS A 147 -46.57 -39.81 34.67
N LEU A 148 -45.71 -38.83 34.94
CA LEU A 148 -44.33 -39.06 35.40
C LEU A 148 -44.33 -39.48 36.87
N GLU A 149 -44.80 -40.69 37.14
CA GLU A 149 -44.86 -41.26 38.48
C GLU A 149 -44.15 -42.62 38.48
N TRP A 150 -43.26 -42.83 39.44
CA TRP A 150 -42.57 -44.10 39.65
C TRP A 150 -42.55 -44.44 41.14
N ASP A 151 -43.00 -45.64 41.50
CA ASP A 151 -43.16 -46.09 42.90
C ASP A 151 -43.90 -45.05 43.78
N GLY A 152 -44.94 -44.41 43.22
CA GLY A 152 -45.75 -43.40 43.93
C GLY A 152 -45.08 -42.04 44.14
N LYS A 153 -43.89 -41.80 43.57
CA LYS A 153 -43.21 -40.50 43.56
C LYS A 153 -43.33 -39.84 42.20
N SER A 154 -43.62 -38.54 42.19
CA SER A 154 -43.59 -37.72 40.97
C SER A 154 -42.14 -37.47 40.52
N PHE A 155 -41.89 -37.56 39.23
CA PHE A 155 -40.60 -37.31 38.59
C PHE A 155 -40.67 -36.00 37.80
N THR A 156 -39.58 -35.25 37.82
CA THR A 156 -39.35 -34.19 36.83
C THR A 156 -39.02 -34.80 35.46
N PRO A 157 -39.22 -34.06 34.35
CA PRO A 157 -38.76 -34.50 33.03
C PRO A 157 -37.31 -34.95 32.99
N ASP A 158 -36.43 -34.25 33.70
CA ASP A 158 -34.99 -34.58 33.78
C ASP A 158 -34.78 -35.90 34.52
N GLU A 159 -35.42 -36.11 35.67
CA GLU A 159 -35.30 -37.38 36.40
C GLU A 159 -35.86 -38.56 35.59
N TYR A 160 -36.93 -38.34 34.82
CA TYR A 160 -37.46 -39.34 33.89
C TYR A 160 -36.42 -39.73 32.83
N MET A 161 -35.79 -38.74 32.19
CA MET A 161 -34.71 -38.98 31.23
C MET A 161 -33.54 -39.72 31.89
N GLU A 162 -33.06 -39.26 33.05
CA GLU A 162 -31.94 -39.90 33.76
C GLU A 162 -32.23 -41.36 34.13
N LYS A 163 -33.49 -41.70 34.40
CA LYS A 163 -33.91 -43.10 34.58
C LYS A 163 -33.81 -43.92 33.30
N CYS A 164 -34.21 -43.38 32.15
CA CYS A 164 -34.09 -44.08 30.86
C CYS A 164 -32.62 -44.26 30.42
N PHE A 165 -31.73 -43.39 30.90
CA PHE A 165 -30.29 -43.46 30.65
C PHE A 165 -29.55 -44.37 31.64
N GLN A 166 -30.22 -44.88 32.68
CA GLN A 166 -29.60 -45.69 33.73
C GLN A 166 -29.17 -47.09 33.24
N VAL A 167 -27.94 -47.48 33.59
CA VAL A 167 -27.42 -48.85 33.35
C VAL A 167 -28.15 -49.91 34.18
N ARG A 168 -28.22 -51.13 33.65
CA ARG A 168 -28.83 -52.31 34.29
C ARG A 168 -27.80 -53.05 35.14
N ARG A 169 -28.17 -53.44 36.36
CA ARG A 169 -27.25 -54.07 37.35
C ARG A 169 -26.92 -55.55 37.10
N SER A 170 -27.63 -56.23 36.20
CA SER A 170 -27.47 -57.68 36.00
C SER A 170 -26.35 -57.98 34.99
N ASN A 171 -25.40 -58.85 35.35
CA ASN A 171 -24.25 -59.25 34.53
C ASN A 171 -24.61 -60.28 33.44
N SER A 172 -25.57 -59.96 32.57
CA SER A 172 -25.82 -60.76 31.36
C SER A 172 -25.14 -60.11 30.15
N PRO A 173 -24.70 -60.87 29.13
CA PRO A 173 -24.08 -60.30 27.92
C PRO A 173 -24.96 -59.23 27.23
N LYS A 174 -26.29 -59.43 27.21
CA LYS A 174 -27.25 -58.43 26.69
C LYS A 174 -27.26 -57.13 27.51
N ASN A 175 -27.06 -57.21 28.82
CA ASN A 175 -26.98 -56.02 29.67
C ASN A 175 -25.61 -55.34 29.57
N GLU A 176 -24.53 -56.07 29.28
CA GLU A 176 -23.22 -55.46 29.07
C GLU A 176 -23.22 -54.54 27.85
N GLU A 177 -23.75 -54.99 26.71
CA GLU A 177 -23.87 -54.16 25.50
C GLU A 177 -24.78 -52.95 25.75
N PHE A 178 -25.95 -53.19 26.35
CA PHE A 178 -26.87 -52.12 26.75
C PHE A 178 -26.22 -51.07 27.65
N ASN A 179 -25.45 -51.51 28.65
CA ASN A 179 -24.77 -50.62 29.59
C ASN A 179 -23.66 -49.82 28.90
N ARG A 180 -22.87 -50.44 28.01
CA ARG A 180 -21.83 -49.75 27.24
C ARG A 180 -22.40 -48.62 26.38
N GLU A 181 -23.52 -48.87 25.70
CA GLU A 181 -24.21 -47.84 24.92
C GLU A 181 -24.65 -46.67 25.81
N ARG A 182 -25.23 -46.96 26.98
CA ARG A 182 -25.73 -45.96 27.92
C ARG A 182 -24.60 -45.14 28.56
N ASP A 183 -23.51 -45.80 28.96
CA ASP A 183 -22.32 -45.15 29.48
C ASP A 183 -21.71 -44.21 28.44
N LEU A 184 -21.62 -44.65 27.18
CA LEU A 184 -21.08 -43.84 26.09
C LEU A 184 -21.95 -42.61 25.79
N MET A 185 -23.26 -42.78 25.67
CA MET A 185 -24.18 -41.65 25.52
C MET A 185 -24.03 -40.67 26.70
N CYS A 186 -23.87 -41.18 27.92
CA CYS A 186 -23.73 -40.35 29.09
C CYS A 186 -22.39 -39.60 29.18
N SER A 187 -21.30 -40.21 28.71
CA SER A 187 -19.99 -39.57 28.68
C SER A 187 -19.90 -38.51 27.58
N TYR A 188 -20.53 -38.76 26.44
CA TYR A 188 -20.59 -37.83 25.30
C TYR A 188 -21.51 -36.64 25.60
N PHE A 189 -22.70 -36.90 26.15
CA PHE A 189 -23.67 -35.87 26.51
C PHE A 189 -23.72 -35.69 28.03
N LYS A 190 -22.69 -35.03 28.59
CA LYS A 190 -22.61 -34.72 30.03
C LYS A 190 -23.66 -33.71 30.48
N LYS A 191 -24.01 -32.76 29.59
CA LYS A 191 -25.05 -31.77 29.83
C LYS A 191 -26.29 -32.19 29.07
N ARG A 192 -27.34 -32.52 29.83
CA ARG A 192 -28.60 -33.04 29.32
C ARG A 192 -29.75 -32.27 29.95
N LYS A 193 -30.79 -32.00 29.16
CA LYS A 193 -32.06 -31.45 29.63
C LYS A 193 -33.21 -32.19 28.96
N CYS A 194 -34.31 -32.40 29.65
CA CYS A 194 -35.51 -33.03 29.11
C CYS A 194 -36.71 -32.07 29.18
N PHE A 195 -37.49 -32.04 28.11
CA PHE A 195 -38.79 -31.39 28.03
C PHE A 195 -39.83 -32.39 27.55
N ILE A 196 -40.99 -32.38 28.20
CA ILE A 196 -42.11 -33.23 27.82
C ILE A 196 -43.24 -32.34 27.35
N PHE A 197 -43.54 -32.44 26.06
CA PHE A 197 -44.59 -31.68 25.42
C PHE A 197 -45.90 -32.48 25.49
N PRO A 198 -46.98 -31.88 26.02
CA PRO A 198 -48.30 -32.46 25.86
C PRO A 198 -48.72 -32.42 24.39
N MET A 199 -49.85 -33.06 24.07
CA MET A 199 -50.45 -32.91 22.74
C MET A 199 -50.64 -31.41 22.43
N PRO A 200 -50.18 -30.93 21.27
CA PRO A 200 -50.20 -29.51 20.95
C PRO A 200 -51.62 -28.98 20.82
N THR A 201 -52.54 -29.80 20.31
CA THR A 201 -53.98 -29.50 20.20
C THR A 201 -54.80 -30.79 20.26
N HIS A 202 -56.12 -30.68 20.18
CA HIS A 202 -56.99 -31.85 20.06
C HIS A 202 -56.75 -32.55 18.71
N PRO A 203 -56.76 -33.89 18.61
CA PRO A 203 -56.50 -34.60 17.36
C PRO A 203 -57.35 -34.12 16.16
N ASP A 204 -58.59 -33.71 16.43
CA ASP A 204 -59.53 -33.20 15.41
C ASP A 204 -59.19 -31.78 14.90
N ASP A 205 -58.33 -31.04 15.61
CA ASP A 205 -57.91 -29.67 15.28
C ASP A 205 -56.47 -29.60 14.72
N MET A 206 -55.86 -30.75 14.42
CA MET A 206 -54.46 -30.85 13.95
C MET A 206 -54.22 -30.16 12.61
N ASP A 207 -55.27 -29.98 11.79
CA ASP A 207 -55.25 -29.22 10.54
C ASP A 207 -55.21 -27.69 10.76
N GLN A 208 -55.55 -27.23 11.97
CA GLN A 208 -55.55 -25.83 12.41
C GLN A 208 -54.53 -25.55 13.51
N LEU A 209 -53.46 -26.37 13.56
CA LEU A 209 -52.44 -26.34 14.62
C LEU A 209 -51.92 -24.92 14.92
N GLU A 210 -51.74 -24.09 13.91
CA GLU A 210 -51.20 -22.72 14.05
C GLU A 210 -52.11 -21.78 14.87
N ASN A 211 -53.42 -22.04 14.94
CA ASN A 211 -54.40 -21.17 15.60
C ASN A 211 -55.00 -21.76 16.88
N LYS A 212 -54.74 -23.03 17.18
CA LYS A 212 -55.42 -23.78 18.25
C LYS A 212 -54.45 -24.53 19.18
N LEU A 213 -53.27 -23.96 19.43
CA LEU A 213 -52.34 -24.54 20.40
C LEU A 213 -52.90 -24.46 21.83
N SER A 214 -52.76 -25.55 22.59
CA SER A 214 -53.14 -25.59 23.99
C SER A 214 -52.22 -24.72 24.86
N GLU A 215 -52.77 -24.08 25.89
CA GLU A 215 -52.00 -23.24 26.82
C GLU A 215 -50.90 -24.04 27.53
N THR A 216 -51.17 -25.31 27.86
CA THR A 216 -50.18 -26.19 28.48
C THR A 216 -49.01 -26.50 27.56
N PHE A 217 -49.27 -26.70 26.26
CA PHE A 217 -48.22 -26.84 25.26
C PHE A 217 -47.40 -25.56 25.11
N LEU A 218 -48.06 -24.40 24.99
CA LEU A 218 -47.40 -23.11 24.84
C LEU A 218 -46.48 -22.79 26.01
N LYS A 219 -46.92 -23.10 27.24
CA LYS A 219 -46.10 -22.92 28.44
C LYS A 219 -44.80 -23.73 28.38
N VAL A 220 -44.87 -25.01 28.01
CA VAL A 220 -43.66 -25.85 27.88
C VAL A 220 -42.79 -25.35 26.72
N ALA A 221 -43.38 -24.89 25.62
CA ALA A 221 -42.65 -24.31 24.50
C ALA A 221 -41.89 -23.03 24.88
N GLU A 222 -42.49 -22.14 25.68
CA GLU A 222 -41.81 -20.96 26.22
C GLU A 222 -40.67 -21.32 27.18
N GLU A 223 -40.88 -22.30 28.06
CA GLU A 223 -39.84 -22.80 28.97
C GLU A 223 -38.65 -23.40 28.20
N PHE A 224 -38.93 -24.23 27.19
CA PHE A 224 -37.93 -24.78 26.28
C PHE A 224 -37.16 -23.67 25.56
N THR A 225 -37.87 -22.73 24.95
CA THR A 225 -37.30 -21.57 24.24
C THR A 225 -36.36 -20.77 25.14
N SER A 226 -36.85 -20.43 26.32
CA SER A 226 -36.10 -19.66 27.30
C SER A 226 -34.84 -20.40 27.74
N HIS A 227 -34.95 -21.71 27.98
CA HIS A 227 -33.81 -22.54 28.33
C HIS A 227 -32.76 -22.56 27.22
N ILE A 228 -33.17 -22.77 25.97
CA ILE A 228 -32.27 -22.73 24.81
C ILE A 228 -31.47 -21.42 24.81
N TYR A 229 -32.15 -20.26 24.85
CA TYR A 229 -31.49 -18.96 24.84
C TYR A 229 -30.52 -18.75 26.01
N GLN A 230 -30.80 -19.34 27.18
CA GLN A 230 -29.91 -19.25 28.34
C GLN A 230 -28.64 -20.09 28.20
N ILE A 231 -28.72 -21.26 27.54
CA ILE A 231 -27.57 -22.17 27.40
C ILE A 231 -26.76 -21.93 26.12
N MET A 232 -27.28 -21.13 25.18
CA MET A 232 -26.61 -20.85 23.91
C MET A 232 -25.22 -20.25 24.11
N LYS A 233 -24.26 -20.77 23.35
CA LYS A 233 -22.88 -20.28 23.28
C LYS A 233 -22.46 -20.14 21.84
N TYR A 234 -21.48 -19.26 21.59
CA TYR A 234 -20.84 -19.18 20.28
C TYR A 234 -20.31 -20.55 19.85
N LYS A 235 -20.59 -20.96 18.60
CA LYS A 235 -19.92 -22.14 18.05
C LYS A 235 -18.44 -21.86 17.99
N ASN A 236 -17.65 -22.75 18.59
CA ASN A 236 -16.20 -22.60 18.63
C ASN A 236 -15.49 -23.95 18.55
N ILE A 237 -14.25 -23.93 18.07
CA ILE A 237 -13.34 -25.08 18.05
C ILE A 237 -12.02 -24.64 18.72
N ASP A 238 -11.77 -25.11 19.94
CA ASP A 238 -10.61 -24.75 20.78
C ASP A 238 -10.26 -23.26 20.75
N GLY A 239 -11.24 -22.42 21.09
CA GLY A 239 -11.08 -20.97 21.18
C GLY A 239 -11.28 -20.21 19.86
N VAL A 240 -11.41 -20.89 18.72
CA VAL A 240 -11.79 -20.26 17.45
C VAL A 240 -13.30 -20.10 17.40
N ILE A 241 -13.81 -18.89 17.57
CA ILE A 241 -15.24 -18.59 17.34
C ILE A 241 -15.52 -18.67 15.84
N LEU A 242 -16.50 -19.49 15.45
CA LEU A 242 -16.88 -19.65 14.05
C LEU A 242 -17.84 -18.52 13.63
N THR A 243 -17.36 -17.64 12.76
CA THR A 243 -18.22 -16.74 11.98
C THR A 243 -18.96 -17.55 10.90
N GLY A 244 -19.93 -16.95 10.21
CA GLY A 244 -20.68 -17.64 9.14
C GLY A 244 -19.80 -18.23 8.05
N GLN A 245 -18.80 -17.47 7.60
CA GLN A 245 -17.83 -17.95 6.61
C GLN A 245 -16.98 -19.11 7.14
N LEU A 246 -16.46 -19.01 8.36
CA LEU A 246 -15.63 -20.09 8.94
C LEU A 246 -16.45 -21.34 9.23
N PHE A 247 -17.71 -21.18 9.66
CA PHE A 247 -18.64 -22.28 9.86
C PHE A 247 -18.87 -23.07 8.57
N LEU A 248 -19.09 -22.38 7.45
CA LEU A 248 -19.25 -23.02 6.14
C LEU A 248 -17.98 -23.76 5.71
N GLN A 249 -16.79 -23.20 5.97
CA GLN A 249 -15.52 -23.88 5.69
C GLN A 249 -15.36 -25.16 6.53
N VAL A 250 -15.67 -25.11 7.83
CA VAL A 250 -15.66 -26.31 8.68
C VAL A 250 -16.63 -27.38 8.16
N ALA A 251 -17.87 -26.98 7.84
CA ALA A 251 -18.86 -27.91 7.30
C ALA A 251 -18.40 -28.54 5.97
N GLU A 252 -17.77 -27.75 5.10
CA GLU A 252 -17.20 -28.24 3.85
C GLU A 252 -16.05 -29.23 4.09
N LEU A 253 -15.13 -28.95 5.01
CA LEU A 253 -14.04 -29.86 5.37
C LEU A 253 -14.56 -31.21 5.88
N TYR A 254 -15.59 -31.20 6.73
CA TYR A 254 -16.19 -32.43 7.23
C TYR A 254 -16.93 -33.22 6.15
N VAL A 255 -17.65 -32.54 5.25
CA VAL A 255 -18.30 -33.20 4.11
C VAL A 255 -17.26 -33.77 3.14
N GLN A 256 -16.14 -33.08 2.93
CA GLN A 256 -15.04 -33.59 2.10
C GLN A 256 -14.40 -34.84 2.71
N ALA A 257 -14.18 -34.87 4.03
CA ALA A 257 -13.69 -36.06 4.71
C ALA A 257 -14.61 -37.28 4.45
N HIS A 258 -15.92 -37.11 4.64
CA HIS A 258 -16.90 -38.16 4.32
C HIS A 258 -16.81 -38.62 2.85
N ARG A 259 -16.78 -37.69 1.89
CA ARG A 259 -16.72 -38.02 0.46
C ARG A 259 -15.47 -38.81 0.07
N LEU A 260 -14.37 -38.60 0.80
CA LEU A 260 -13.10 -39.29 0.58
C LEU A 260 -12.98 -40.59 1.38
N GLY A 261 -13.98 -40.92 2.22
CA GLY A 261 -13.93 -42.06 3.14
C GLY A 261 -12.95 -41.86 4.30
N ASP A 262 -12.60 -40.62 4.62
CA ASP A 262 -11.72 -40.26 5.75
C ASP A 262 -12.55 -39.79 6.97
N MET A 263 -11.92 -39.76 8.14
CA MET A 263 -12.52 -39.26 9.37
C MET A 263 -12.53 -37.73 9.43
N ALA A 264 -13.61 -37.15 9.95
CA ALA A 264 -13.69 -35.74 10.29
C ALA A 264 -12.71 -35.42 11.43
N CYS A 265 -11.69 -34.61 11.14
CA CYS A 265 -10.68 -34.21 12.12
C CYS A 265 -10.99 -32.82 12.70
N ILE A 266 -11.25 -32.74 14.00
CA ILE A 266 -11.59 -31.47 14.67
C ILE A 266 -10.38 -30.52 14.70
N GLU A 267 -9.23 -30.97 15.19
CA GLU A 267 -7.98 -30.19 15.18
C GLU A 267 -7.56 -29.82 13.74
N GLY A 268 -7.71 -30.75 12.80
CA GLY A 268 -7.40 -30.52 11.38
C GLY A 268 -8.27 -29.39 10.80
N ALA A 269 -9.58 -29.46 11.01
CA ALA A 269 -10.51 -28.42 10.57
C ALA A 269 -10.17 -27.05 11.20
N ARG A 270 -9.82 -27.03 12.49
CA ARG A 270 -9.37 -25.81 13.18
C ARG A 270 -8.12 -25.23 12.54
N LYS A 271 -7.07 -26.03 12.31
CA LYS A 271 -5.81 -25.54 11.72
C LYS A 271 -6.04 -24.95 10.33
N GLU A 272 -6.81 -25.63 9.49
CA GLU A 272 -7.10 -25.17 8.13
C GLU A 272 -7.89 -23.85 8.15
N VAL A 273 -8.91 -23.75 9.00
CA VAL A 273 -9.71 -22.53 9.13
C VAL A 273 -8.90 -21.35 9.68
N VAL A 274 -8.04 -21.58 10.68
CA VAL A 274 -7.12 -20.54 11.20
C VAL A 274 -6.18 -20.05 10.10
N LEU A 275 -5.61 -20.97 9.31
CA LEU A 275 -4.73 -20.64 8.21
C LEU A 275 -5.46 -19.79 7.14
N LEU A 276 -6.62 -20.25 6.66
CA LEU A 276 -7.39 -19.57 5.63
C LEU A 276 -7.90 -18.20 6.09
N ALA A 277 -8.42 -18.10 7.32
CA ALA A 277 -8.92 -16.86 7.89
C ALA A 277 -7.82 -15.80 8.01
N ASN A 278 -6.65 -16.17 8.57
CA ASN A 278 -5.54 -15.23 8.72
C ASN A 278 -4.93 -14.83 7.37
N LYS A 279 -4.85 -15.77 6.42
CA LYS A 279 -4.41 -15.47 5.05
C LYS A 279 -5.34 -14.45 4.39
N GLN A 280 -6.66 -14.66 4.47
CA GLN A 280 -7.63 -13.72 3.91
C GLN A 280 -7.58 -12.36 4.61
N ALA A 281 -7.51 -12.34 5.95
CA ALA A 281 -7.39 -11.10 6.73
C ALA A 281 -6.14 -10.31 6.35
N MET A 282 -5.02 -10.99 6.12
CA MET A 282 -3.78 -10.38 5.66
C MET A 282 -3.94 -9.80 4.25
N GLU A 283 -4.48 -10.54 3.28
CA GLU A 283 -4.66 -10.04 1.91
C GLU A 283 -5.63 -8.85 1.86
N ASP A 284 -6.72 -8.88 2.63
CA ASP A 284 -7.64 -7.75 2.76
C ASP A 284 -6.93 -6.50 3.33
N ALA A 285 -6.10 -6.69 4.36
CA ALA A 285 -5.32 -5.62 4.98
C ALA A 285 -4.26 -5.05 4.02
N LYS A 286 -3.58 -5.90 3.24
CA LYS A 286 -2.68 -5.46 2.16
C LYS A 286 -3.42 -4.59 1.14
N GLY A 287 -4.61 -5.02 0.72
CA GLY A 287 -5.45 -4.27 -0.22
C GLY A 287 -5.94 -2.93 0.32
N VAL A 288 -6.18 -2.80 1.63
CA VAL A 288 -6.46 -1.49 2.26
C VAL A 288 -5.21 -0.62 2.24
N TYR A 289 -4.08 -1.16 2.71
CA TYR A 289 -2.82 -0.42 2.78
C TYR A 289 -2.41 0.14 1.40
N GLN A 290 -2.43 -0.70 0.36
CA GLN A 290 -2.04 -0.29 -1.00
C GLN A 290 -2.91 0.85 -1.52
N ARG A 291 -4.24 0.72 -1.44
CA ARG A 291 -5.16 1.75 -1.90
C ARG A 291 -4.96 3.08 -1.20
N GLU A 292 -4.77 3.05 0.12
CA GLU A 292 -4.51 4.26 0.92
C GLU A 292 -3.16 4.88 0.56
N MET A 293 -2.12 4.07 0.38
CA MET A 293 -0.78 4.53 -0.02
C MET A 293 -0.78 5.15 -1.42
N GLU A 294 -1.53 4.58 -2.36
CA GLU A 294 -1.64 5.07 -3.74
C GLU A 294 -2.27 6.47 -3.85
N THR A 295 -3.04 6.91 -2.85
CA THR A 295 -3.61 8.27 -2.84
C THR A 295 -2.55 9.38 -2.85
N LEU A 296 -1.31 9.06 -2.45
CA LEU A 296 -0.19 9.99 -2.44
C LEU A 296 0.55 10.06 -3.78
N LEU A 297 0.36 9.09 -4.69
CA LEU A 297 1.13 9.00 -5.95
C LEU A 297 1.04 10.26 -6.80
N ASN A 298 -0.15 10.87 -6.90
CA ASN A 298 -0.37 12.07 -7.71
C ASN A 298 0.12 13.36 -7.04
N LYS A 299 0.60 13.27 -5.79
CA LYS A 299 1.11 14.41 -5.01
C LYS A 299 2.63 14.41 -4.88
N LEU A 300 3.31 13.38 -5.38
CA LEU A 300 4.77 13.30 -5.32
C LEU A 300 5.41 14.39 -6.21
N PRO A 301 6.54 14.98 -5.81
CA PRO A 301 7.26 14.72 -4.56
C PRO A 301 6.65 15.43 -3.34
N VAL A 302 6.75 14.81 -2.17
CA VAL A 302 6.36 15.37 -0.87
C VAL A 302 7.51 15.33 0.12
N GLU A 303 7.40 16.09 1.21
CA GLU A 303 8.35 16.00 2.33
C GLU A 303 8.37 14.60 2.95
N TYR A 304 9.55 14.14 3.37
CA TYR A 304 9.73 12.84 4.00
C TYR A 304 8.85 12.68 5.25
N LYS A 305 8.71 13.73 6.05
CA LYS A 305 7.82 13.72 7.23
C LYS A 305 6.36 13.52 6.86
N GLN A 306 5.91 14.06 5.73
CA GLN A 306 4.55 13.84 5.24
C GLN A 306 4.38 12.39 4.76
N LEU A 307 5.39 11.87 4.05
CA LEU A 307 5.42 10.48 3.60
C LEU A 307 5.38 9.50 4.79
N GLN A 308 6.14 9.76 5.86
CA GLN A 308 6.13 8.96 7.10
C GLN A 308 4.77 9.00 7.82
N ARG A 309 4.16 10.18 7.98
CA ARG A 309 2.84 10.30 8.61
C ARG A 309 1.77 9.53 7.84
N HIS A 310 1.77 9.67 6.51
CA HIS A 310 0.85 8.92 5.65
C HIS A 310 1.04 7.41 5.80
N GLN A 311 2.29 6.97 5.89
CA GLN A 311 2.64 5.58 6.12
C GLN A 311 2.13 5.03 7.45
N GLU A 312 2.30 5.77 8.54
CA GLU A 312 1.81 5.39 9.86
C GLU A 312 0.27 5.26 9.85
N GLU A 313 -0.43 6.18 9.21
CA GLU A 313 -1.90 6.13 9.07
C GLU A 313 -2.36 4.93 8.24
N CYS A 314 -1.72 4.66 7.10
CA CYS A 314 -2.02 3.50 6.25
C CYS A 314 -1.80 2.20 7.01
N THR A 315 -0.67 2.09 7.72
CA THR A 315 -0.31 0.92 8.53
C THR A 315 -1.33 0.71 9.64
N LYS A 316 -1.72 1.77 10.36
CA LYS A 316 -2.72 1.71 11.42
C LYS A 316 -4.07 1.20 10.91
N LYS A 317 -4.55 1.68 9.76
CA LYS A 317 -5.81 1.21 9.15
C LYS A 317 -5.74 -0.27 8.75
N ALA A 318 -4.64 -0.68 8.11
CA ALA A 318 -4.43 -2.06 7.68
C ALA A 318 -4.34 -3.02 8.88
N MET A 319 -3.57 -2.66 9.91
CA MET A 319 -3.45 -3.44 11.14
C MET A 319 -4.76 -3.52 11.90
N ALA A 320 -5.53 -2.43 11.99
CA ALA A 320 -6.85 -2.46 12.63
C ALA A 320 -7.82 -3.43 11.91
N LEU A 321 -7.80 -3.47 10.57
CA LEU A 321 -8.59 -4.44 9.82
C LEU A 321 -8.12 -5.88 10.07
N PHE A 322 -6.79 -6.10 10.03
CA PHE A 322 -6.19 -7.41 10.28
C PHE A 322 -6.56 -7.92 11.67
N CYS A 323 -6.31 -7.15 12.74
CA CYS A 323 -6.62 -7.55 14.12
C CYS A 323 -8.10 -7.83 14.35
N ARG A 324 -9.00 -7.17 13.59
CA ARG A 324 -10.44 -7.43 13.68
C ARG A 324 -10.85 -8.76 13.02
N ARG A 325 -10.11 -9.22 12.02
CA ARG A 325 -10.45 -10.38 11.19
C ARG A 325 -9.58 -11.60 11.44
N SER A 326 -8.39 -11.42 12.00
CA SER A 326 -7.47 -12.51 12.31
C SER A 326 -8.00 -13.36 13.45
N VAL A 327 -7.61 -14.63 13.43
CA VAL A 327 -8.09 -15.67 14.32
C VAL A 327 -6.89 -16.50 14.78
N LEU A 328 -6.59 -16.48 16.09
CA LEU A 328 -5.54 -17.30 16.70
C LEU A 328 -4.19 -17.33 15.94
N ASP A 329 -3.68 -16.18 15.50
CA ASP A 329 -2.31 -16.05 14.97
C ASP A 329 -1.27 -16.09 16.11
N CYS A 330 -1.19 -17.22 16.82
CA CYS A 330 -0.43 -17.34 18.07
C CYS A 330 1.08 -17.04 17.93
N ASN A 331 1.65 -17.26 16.75
CA ASN A 331 3.07 -17.01 16.46
C ASN A 331 3.32 -15.64 15.80
N HIS A 332 2.26 -14.86 15.59
CA HIS A 332 2.26 -13.60 14.85
C HIS A 332 2.86 -13.76 13.44
N GLU A 333 2.64 -14.91 12.78
CA GLU A 333 3.24 -15.20 11.48
C GLU A 333 2.62 -14.32 10.40
N PHE A 334 1.29 -14.22 10.37
CA PHE A 334 0.57 -13.40 9.41
C PHE A 334 0.73 -11.91 9.70
N GLU A 335 0.74 -11.53 10.98
CA GLU A 335 1.07 -10.17 11.40
C GLU A 335 2.47 -9.75 10.91
N LYS A 336 3.50 -10.57 11.12
CA LYS A 336 4.87 -10.27 10.63
C LYS A 336 4.93 -10.18 9.12
N MET A 337 4.22 -11.04 8.39
CA MET A 337 4.13 -10.98 6.93
C MET A 337 3.46 -9.69 6.45
N LEU A 338 2.39 -9.25 7.12
CA LEU A 338 1.73 -7.98 6.82
C LEU A 338 2.67 -6.79 7.07
N LEU A 339 3.34 -6.75 8.24
CA LEU A 339 4.29 -5.68 8.56
C LEU A 339 5.44 -5.61 7.55
N ARG A 340 6.04 -6.75 7.18
CA ARG A 340 7.08 -6.80 6.14
C ARG A 340 6.57 -6.22 4.82
N PHE A 341 5.37 -6.61 4.40
CA PHE A 341 4.75 -6.08 3.20
C PHE A 341 4.56 -4.56 3.25
N THR A 342 4.13 -4.00 4.39
CA THR A 342 4.00 -2.54 4.54
C THR A 342 5.35 -1.84 4.40
N LEU A 343 6.40 -2.36 5.04
CA LEU A 343 7.76 -1.82 4.94
C LEU A 343 8.27 -1.85 3.49
N GLU A 344 8.21 -2.99 2.81
CA GLU A 344 8.65 -3.13 1.42
C GLU A 344 7.89 -2.21 0.46
N THR A 345 6.60 -1.96 0.73
CA THR A 345 5.79 -1.06 -0.09
C THR A 345 6.12 0.40 0.20
N PHE A 346 6.44 0.74 1.45
CA PHE A 346 6.90 2.07 1.84
C PHE A 346 8.25 2.42 1.21
N GLU A 347 9.22 1.50 1.25
CA GLU A 347 10.53 1.68 0.58
C GLU A 347 10.38 1.96 -0.92
N LYS A 348 9.43 1.30 -1.59
CA LYS A 348 9.12 1.57 -3.01
C LYS A 348 8.55 2.98 -3.21
N MET A 349 7.74 3.47 -2.26
CA MET A 349 7.19 4.82 -2.31
C MET A 349 8.26 5.88 -2.03
N GLU A 350 9.16 5.64 -1.08
CA GLU A 350 10.33 6.50 -0.83
C GLU A 350 11.17 6.66 -2.11
N LYS A 351 11.51 5.54 -2.78
CA LYS A 351 12.25 5.57 -4.05
C LYS A 351 11.53 6.39 -5.13
N LYS A 352 10.21 6.19 -5.31
CA LYS A 352 9.42 6.97 -6.26
C LYS A 352 9.39 8.46 -5.91
N ASN A 353 9.32 8.80 -4.62
CA ASN A 353 9.33 10.18 -4.15
C ASN A 353 10.67 10.87 -4.49
N THR A 354 11.78 10.19 -4.19
CA THR A 354 13.14 10.62 -4.54
C THR A 354 13.32 10.79 -6.04
N GLU A 355 12.92 9.80 -6.85
CA GLU A 355 13.01 9.86 -8.31
C GLU A 355 12.22 11.03 -8.91
N GLN A 356 10.99 11.28 -8.42
CA GLN A 356 10.18 12.41 -8.88
C GLN A 356 10.79 13.75 -8.48
N SER A 357 11.30 13.85 -7.25
CA SER A 357 11.99 15.05 -6.77
C SER A 357 13.19 15.40 -7.64
N TYR A 358 14.04 14.40 -7.93
CA TYR A 358 15.20 14.59 -8.80
C TYR A 358 14.79 14.99 -10.22
N LYS A 359 13.79 14.30 -10.79
CA LYS A 359 13.32 14.55 -12.17
C LYS A 359 12.76 15.97 -12.35
N LEU A 360 11.94 16.45 -11.41
CA LEU A 360 11.40 17.82 -11.44
C LEU A 360 12.50 18.86 -11.28
N SER A 361 13.43 18.61 -10.36
CA SER A 361 14.61 19.46 -10.13
C SER A 361 15.46 19.59 -11.40
N GLU A 362 15.77 18.47 -12.04
CA GLU A 362 16.53 18.42 -13.29
C GLU A 362 15.78 19.13 -14.43
N GLN A 363 14.46 18.95 -14.52
CA GLN A 363 13.64 19.67 -15.50
C GLN A 363 13.71 21.18 -15.29
N ARG A 364 13.54 21.65 -14.05
CA ARG A 364 13.61 23.07 -13.74
C ARG A 364 14.98 23.66 -14.06
N LEU A 365 16.06 22.95 -13.75
CA LEU A 365 17.42 23.36 -14.11
C LEU A 365 17.62 23.47 -15.61
N ARG A 366 17.10 22.52 -16.40
CA ARG A 366 17.14 22.60 -17.87
C ARG A 366 16.42 23.84 -18.40
N GLU A 367 15.24 24.14 -17.88
CA GLU A 367 14.45 25.32 -18.27
C GLU A 367 15.21 26.62 -17.98
N LEU A 368 15.73 26.78 -16.76
CA LEU A 368 16.49 27.96 -16.37
C LEU A 368 17.80 28.09 -17.17
N PHE A 369 18.48 26.97 -17.40
CA PHE A 369 19.75 26.96 -18.13
C PHE A 369 19.58 27.20 -19.63
N GLN A 370 18.40 26.96 -20.19
CA GLN A 370 18.10 27.31 -21.57
C GLN A 370 18.31 28.81 -21.82
N HIS A 371 17.90 29.67 -20.89
CA HIS A 371 18.14 31.10 -20.99
C HIS A 371 19.64 31.45 -20.97
N VAL A 372 20.43 30.72 -20.19
CA VAL A 372 21.89 30.88 -20.19
C VAL A 372 22.48 30.46 -21.54
N ASN A 373 21.98 29.37 -22.15
CA ASN A 373 22.42 28.92 -23.48
C ASN A 373 22.15 29.95 -24.58
N GLU A 374 21.01 30.65 -24.52
CA GLU A 374 20.65 31.67 -25.50
C GLU A 374 21.62 32.86 -25.51
N MET A 375 22.33 33.09 -24.40
CA MET A 375 23.32 34.17 -24.24
C MET A 375 24.74 33.78 -24.70
N ASP A 376 24.96 32.60 -25.29
CA ASP A 376 26.30 32.11 -25.65
C ASP A 376 27.12 33.09 -26.49
N LYS A 377 26.49 33.80 -27.42
CA LYS A 377 27.17 34.81 -28.24
C LYS A 377 27.69 35.98 -27.42
N GLU A 378 27.00 36.35 -26.35
CA GLU A 378 27.38 37.44 -25.44
C GLU A 378 28.54 37.04 -24.52
N PHE A 379 28.67 35.74 -24.23
CA PHE A 379 29.79 35.21 -23.45
C PHE A 379 31.09 35.12 -24.23
N MET A 380 31.02 35.10 -25.57
CA MET A 380 32.19 35.09 -26.47
C MET A 380 32.64 36.51 -26.86
N GLN A 381 32.43 37.48 -25.96
CA GLN A 381 32.85 38.87 -26.08
C GLN A 381 33.75 39.24 -24.88
N PRO A 382 34.55 40.31 -24.96
CA PRO A 382 35.32 40.79 -23.81
C PRO A 382 34.42 41.13 -22.61
N GLY A 383 34.82 40.66 -21.42
CA GLY A 383 34.00 40.68 -20.21
C GLY A 383 32.90 39.61 -20.17
N GLY A 384 32.87 38.68 -21.14
CA GLY A 384 31.88 37.63 -21.27
C GLY A 384 31.82 36.69 -20.08
N TYR A 385 32.94 36.43 -19.40
CA TYR A 385 32.96 35.60 -18.19
C TYR A 385 32.22 36.26 -17.02
N GLN A 386 32.29 37.58 -16.88
CA GLN A 386 31.52 38.30 -15.85
C GLN A 386 30.02 38.19 -16.10
N ARG A 387 29.60 38.29 -17.37
CA ARG A 387 28.19 38.11 -17.78
C ARG A 387 27.72 36.69 -17.52
N TYR A 388 28.53 35.68 -17.87
CA TYR A 388 28.25 34.29 -17.55
C TYR A 388 28.07 34.06 -16.04
N LYS A 389 28.98 34.61 -15.22
CA LYS A 389 28.87 34.52 -13.75
C LYS A 389 27.59 35.15 -13.22
N ALA A 390 27.19 36.30 -13.75
CA ALA A 390 25.94 36.96 -13.38
C ALA A 390 24.70 36.15 -13.79
N ALA A 391 24.71 35.56 -14.99
CA ALA A 391 23.63 34.69 -15.47
C ALA A 391 23.50 33.42 -14.61
N MET A 392 24.63 32.79 -14.25
CA MET A 392 24.64 31.62 -13.36
C MET A 392 24.20 31.96 -11.93
N LEU A 393 24.53 33.15 -11.41
CA LEU A 393 24.03 33.60 -10.10
C LEU A 393 22.52 33.78 -10.12
N LYS A 394 21.98 34.40 -11.18
CA LYS A 394 20.53 34.55 -11.35
C LYS A 394 19.82 33.19 -11.45
N LEU A 395 20.42 32.24 -12.15
CA LEU A 395 19.91 30.86 -12.20
C LEU A 395 19.89 30.21 -10.81
N ASP A 396 20.96 30.35 -10.02
CA ASP A 396 21.03 29.83 -8.64
C ASP A 396 19.91 30.42 -7.77
N GLU A 397 19.72 31.74 -7.82
CA GLU A 397 18.66 32.43 -7.07
C GLU A 397 17.26 31.96 -7.47
N GLU A 398 16.96 31.89 -8.77
CA GLU A 398 15.66 31.44 -9.28
C GLU A 398 15.38 29.96 -8.99
N TYR A 399 16.41 29.12 -9.08
CA TYR A 399 16.29 27.70 -8.74
C TYR A 399 16.06 27.51 -7.24
N ARG A 400 16.83 28.20 -6.39
CA ARG A 400 16.67 28.16 -4.92
C ARG A 400 15.29 28.67 -4.50
N ALA A 401 14.74 29.66 -5.18
CA ALA A 401 13.39 30.18 -4.94
C ALA A 401 12.26 29.25 -5.42
N THR A 402 12.55 28.25 -6.27
CA THR A 402 11.50 27.34 -6.78
C THR A 402 11.03 26.38 -5.68
N GLU A 403 9.74 26.40 -5.37
CA GLU A 403 9.07 25.51 -4.41
C GLU A 403 8.58 24.21 -5.07
N GLY A 404 8.30 23.18 -4.26
CA GLY A 404 7.69 21.93 -4.75
C GLY A 404 8.64 20.97 -5.50
N LEU A 405 9.95 21.22 -5.48
CA LEU A 405 10.94 20.34 -6.12
C LEU A 405 11.26 19.08 -5.30
N GLY A 406 10.88 19.05 -4.02
CA GLY A 406 11.17 17.96 -3.08
C GLY A 406 12.60 17.99 -2.53
N GLU A 407 12.99 16.90 -1.85
CA GLU A 407 14.22 16.82 -1.05
C GLU A 407 15.50 16.55 -1.88
N GLU A 408 15.40 16.07 -3.12
CA GLU A 408 16.56 15.87 -4.00
C GLU A 408 16.99 17.15 -4.74
N LYS A 409 16.40 18.30 -4.38
CA LYS A 409 16.67 19.61 -4.99
C LYS A 409 18.15 19.99 -4.97
N ASP A 410 18.82 19.83 -3.82
CA ASP A 410 20.21 20.24 -3.65
C ASP A 410 21.16 19.30 -4.40
N LYS A 411 20.92 17.99 -4.34
CA LYS A 411 21.72 16.99 -5.04
C LYS A 411 21.63 17.16 -6.56
N ALA A 412 20.43 17.37 -7.10
CA ALA A 412 20.25 17.63 -8.54
C ALA A 412 20.99 18.89 -8.99
N TYR A 413 21.06 19.91 -8.13
CA TYR A 413 21.83 21.13 -8.38
C TYR A 413 23.34 20.87 -8.36
N GLU A 414 23.85 20.13 -7.38
CA GLU A 414 25.25 19.73 -7.30
C GLU A 414 25.70 18.96 -8.56
N ASP A 415 24.93 17.94 -8.95
CA ASP A 415 25.17 17.15 -10.17
C ASP A 415 25.20 18.05 -11.42
N PHE A 416 24.25 18.98 -11.51
CA PHE A 416 24.16 19.94 -12.61
C PHE A 416 25.36 20.88 -12.67
N MET A 417 25.80 21.41 -11.53
CA MET A 417 26.93 22.33 -11.45
C MET A 417 28.24 21.63 -11.80
N GLU A 418 28.46 20.40 -11.33
CA GLU A 418 29.64 19.63 -11.68
C GLU A 418 29.66 19.31 -13.19
N LYS A 419 28.51 18.95 -13.78
CA LYS A 419 28.38 18.69 -15.22
C LYS A 419 28.70 19.91 -16.10
N ASN A 420 28.48 21.13 -15.60
CA ASN A 420 28.67 22.38 -16.37
C ASN A 420 29.95 23.16 -16.01
N LYS A 421 30.80 22.60 -15.14
CA LYS A 421 32.02 23.25 -14.64
C LYS A 421 33.02 23.60 -15.74
N ASP A 422 33.24 22.70 -16.68
CA ASP A 422 34.20 22.87 -17.78
C ASP A 422 33.80 23.98 -18.75
N ARG A 423 32.49 24.20 -18.91
CA ARG A 423 31.98 25.31 -19.73
C ARG A 423 32.38 26.66 -19.15
N GLY A 424 32.24 26.82 -17.83
CA GLY A 424 32.66 28.05 -17.15
C GLY A 424 34.17 28.31 -17.31
N GLN A 425 34.99 27.26 -17.25
CA GLN A 425 36.45 27.36 -17.47
C GLN A 425 36.78 27.74 -18.92
N SER A 426 36.05 27.17 -19.89
CA SER A 426 36.23 27.46 -21.31
C SER A 426 35.91 28.93 -21.64
N ILE A 427 34.78 29.45 -21.13
CA ILE A 427 34.40 30.86 -21.29
C ILE A 427 35.45 31.79 -20.67
N LEU A 428 35.96 31.45 -19.48
CA LEU A 428 37.03 32.22 -18.83
C LEU A 428 38.31 32.30 -19.68
N MET A 429 38.68 31.19 -20.32
CA MET A 429 39.86 31.14 -21.19
C MET A 429 39.67 32.00 -22.44
N VAL A 430 38.50 31.94 -23.07
CA VAL A 430 38.16 32.76 -24.24
C VAL A 430 38.18 34.25 -23.88
N ASP A 431 37.54 34.63 -22.76
CA ASP A 431 37.47 36.03 -22.33
C ASP A 431 38.86 36.62 -22.03
N LYS A 432 39.73 35.88 -21.33
CA LYS A 432 41.13 36.29 -21.10
C LYS A 432 41.88 36.51 -22.41
N THR A 433 41.71 35.61 -23.37
CA THR A 433 42.37 35.68 -24.68
C THR A 433 41.88 36.89 -25.48
N LEU A 434 40.57 37.09 -25.57
CA LEU A 434 39.97 38.24 -26.27
C LEU A 434 40.38 39.56 -25.63
N THR A 435 40.40 39.64 -24.30
CA THR A 435 40.81 40.83 -23.57
C THR A 435 42.28 41.18 -23.83
N GLN A 436 43.17 40.17 -23.89
CA GLN A 436 44.58 40.37 -24.23
C GLN A 436 44.75 40.90 -25.66
N VAL A 437 44.09 40.26 -26.63
CA VAL A 437 44.14 40.69 -28.05
C VAL A 437 43.66 42.12 -28.21
N GLN A 438 42.56 42.50 -27.55
CA GLN A 438 42.05 43.88 -27.61
C GLN A 438 43.03 44.90 -27.00
N GLN A 439 43.68 44.56 -25.89
CA GLN A 439 44.69 45.43 -25.29
C GLN A 439 45.90 45.61 -26.21
N GLU A 440 46.33 44.55 -26.91
CA GLU A 440 47.43 44.63 -27.89
C GLU A 440 47.04 45.44 -29.13
N GLU A 441 45.83 45.27 -29.65
CA GLU A 441 45.33 46.07 -30.77
C GLU A 441 45.23 47.55 -30.41
N LEU A 442 44.73 47.88 -29.21
CA LEU A 442 44.66 49.26 -28.71
C LEU A 442 46.06 49.88 -28.60
N LYS A 443 47.03 49.13 -28.07
CA LYS A 443 48.45 49.57 -28.00
C LYS A 443 49.02 49.80 -29.40
N SER A 444 48.80 48.86 -30.33
CA SER A 444 49.26 48.95 -31.71
C SER A 444 48.67 50.16 -32.43
N ARG A 445 47.35 50.36 -32.35
CA ARG A 445 46.67 51.54 -32.93
C ARG A 445 47.16 52.86 -32.32
N THR A 446 47.41 52.88 -31.01
CA THR A 446 47.95 54.07 -30.33
C THR A 446 49.37 54.37 -30.81
N LEU A 447 50.21 53.34 -30.96
CA LEU A 447 51.56 53.47 -31.47
C LEU A 447 51.57 53.93 -32.93
N GLU A 448 50.68 53.38 -33.77
CA GLU A 448 50.54 53.79 -35.17
C GLU A 448 50.05 55.23 -35.29
N ARG A 449 49.11 55.65 -34.42
CA ARG A 449 48.65 57.04 -34.37
C ARG A 449 49.77 58.01 -33.96
N LYS A 450 50.61 57.63 -32.97
CA LYS A 450 51.82 58.39 -32.60
C LYS A 450 52.81 58.46 -33.77
N ARG A 451 53.09 57.34 -34.45
CA ARG A 451 53.97 57.30 -35.63
C ARG A 451 53.48 58.20 -36.76
N LYS A 452 52.17 58.26 -37.00
CA LYS A 452 51.58 59.18 -38.00
C LYS A 452 51.76 60.65 -37.58
N GLN A 453 51.51 60.98 -36.31
CA GLN A 453 51.72 62.32 -35.76
C GLN A 453 53.20 62.74 -35.82
N ASP A 454 54.12 61.86 -35.42
CA ASP A 454 55.56 62.11 -35.48
C ASP A 454 56.04 62.29 -36.93
N SER A 455 55.52 61.49 -37.87
CA SER A 455 55.84 61.62 -39.29
C SER A 455 55.31 62.92 -39.91
N GLU A 456 54.10 63.36 -39.54
CA GLU A 456 53.56 64.66 -39.96
C GLU A 456 54.37 65.82 -39.37
N ALA A 457 54.77 65.74 -38.10
CA ALA A 457 55.64 66.72 -37.46
C ALA A 457 57.00 66.81 -38.16
N LEU A 458 57.60 65.68 -38.53
CA LEU A 458 58.87 65.64 -39.26
C LEU A 458 58.75 66.28 -40.65
N LYS A 459 57.68 65.99 -41.39
CA LYS A 459 57.42 66.62 -42.71
C LYS A 459 57.24 68.13 -42.61
N ASN A 460 56.65 68.63 -41.52
CA ASN A 460 56.52 70.06 -41.28
C ASN A 460 57.88 70.70 -40.97
N VAL A 461 58.72 70.03 -40.17
CA VAL A 461 60.10 70.48 -39.89
C VAL A 461 60.94 70.48 -41.17
N ASP A 462 60.83 69.46 -42.03
CA ASP A 462 61.55 69.41 -43.30
C ASP A 462 61.10 70.53 -44.25
N LYS A 463 59.79 70.83 -44.32
CA LYS A 463 59.27 71.99 -45.07
C LYS A 463 59.81 73.32 -44.55
N ASP A 464 59.82 73.52 -43.23
CA ASP A 464 60.38 74.73 -42.62
C ASP A 464 61.87 74.86 -42.92
N ARG A 465 62.60 73.73 -42.92
CA ARG A 465 64.02 73.69 -43.24
C ARG A 465 64.30 73.98 -44.71
N GLU A 466 63.53 73.43 -45.64
CA GLU A 466 63.61 73.75 -47.08
C GLU A 466 63.31 75.24 -47.33
N SER A 467 62.29 75.80 -46.68
CA SER A 467 61.97 77.22 -46.76
C SER A 467 63.13 78.09 -46.26
N ASN A 468 63.78 77.69 -45.16
CA ASN A 468 64.95 78.39 -44.62
C ASN A 468 66.18 78.29 -45.52
N ILE A 469 66.45 77.12 -46.11
CA ILE A 469 67.55 76.94 -47.07
C ILE A 469 67.32 77.84 -48.29
N SER A 470 66.11 77.82 -48.87
CA SER A 470 65.77 78.69 -50.01
C SER A 470 65.92 80.18 -49.67
N HIS A 471 65.57 80.59 -48.45
CA HIS A 471 65.78 81.95 -47.98
C HIS A 471 67.28 82.31 -47.89
N LEU A 472 68.11 81.42 -47.36
CA LEU A 472 69.56 81.61 -47.27
C LEU A 472 70.23 81.64 -48.65
N GLU A 473 69.83 80.77 -49.58
CA GLU A 473 70.33 80.77 -50.95
C GLU A 473 70.01 82.09 -51.67
N ASN A 474 68.80 82.62 -51.50
CA ASN A 474 68.45 83.93 -52.02
C ASN A 474 69.30 85.06 -51.40
N GLN A 475 69.55 85.04 -50.08
CA GLN A 475 70.44 86.01 -49.44
C GLN A 475 71.88 85.91 -49.99
N GLN A 476 72.38 84.70 -50.21
CA GLN A 476 73.72 84.46 -50.73
C GLN A 476 73.84 84.95 -52.19
N LYS A 477 72.80 84.79 -53.00
CA LYS A 477 72.75 85.29 -54.37
C LYS A 477 72.81 86.82 -54.41
N VAL A 478 72.03 87.50 -53.57
CA VAL A 478 72.05 88.97 -53.43
C VAL A 478 73.42 89.46 -52.97
N MET A 479 74.04 88.78 -52.01
CA MET A 479 75.40 89.10 -51.54
C MET A 479 76.47 88.95 -52.64
N THR A 480 76.37 87.91 -53.46
CA THR A 480 77.29 87.68 -54.58
C THR A 480 77.17 88.78 -55.64
N GLU A 481 75.94 89.16 -56.01
CA GLU A 481 75.69 90.27 -56.94
C GLU A 481 76.26 91.60 -56.44
N LEU A 482 76.15 91.88 -55.14
CA LEU A 482 76.68 93.08 -54.50
C LEU A 482 78.21 93.09 -54.41
N PHE A 483 78.83 91.91 -54.29
CA PHE A 483 80.29 91.74 -54.36
C PHE A 483 80.82 91.98 -55.78
N ASP A 484 80.12 91.47 -56.81
CA ASP A 484 80.49 91.68 -58.22
C ASP A 484 80.37 93.16 -58.63
N GLU A 485 79.36 93.89 -58.15
CA GLU A 485 79.26 95.34 -58.35
C GLU A 485 80.44 96.09 -57.73
N LYS A 486 80.88 95.70 -56.52
CA LYS A 486 82.05 96.31 -55.88
C LYS A 486 83.36 95.99 -56.60
N LEU A 487 83.52 94.77 -57.12
CA LEU A 487 84.70 94.39 -57.91
C LEU A 487 84.81 95.23 -59.19
N LYS A 488 83.70 95.43 -59.91
CA LYS A 488 83.65 96.34 -61.08
C LYS A 488 83.97 97.79 -60.73
N ALA A 489 83.53 98.27 -59.57
CA ALA A 489 83.85 99.62 -59.10
C ALA A 489 85.36 99.79 -58.78
N ILE A 490 86.01 98.73 -58.28
CA ILE A 490 87.46 98.72 -58.00
C ILE A 490 88.26 98.70 -59.30
N GLU A 491 87.89 97.86 -60.28
CA GLU A 491 88.56 97.79 -61.59
C GLU A 491 88.55 99.15 -62.30
N ASN A 492 87.39 99.81 -62.35
CA ASN A 492 87.25 101.14 -62.95
C ASN A 492 88.12 102.20 -62.25
N HIS A 493 88.27 102.12 -60.92
CA HIS A 493 89.09 103.06 -60.15
C HIS A 493 90.60 102.81 -60.33
N THR A 494 91.03 101.58 -60.59
CA THR A 494 92.41 101.25 -60.93
C THR A 494 92.80 101.71 -62.34
N ASP A 495 91.88 101.59 -63.31
CA ASP A 495 92.14 102.01 -64.69
C ASP A 495 92.26 103.55 -64.83
N GLU A 496 91.43 104.31 -64.09
CA GLU A 496 91.55 105.78 -64.01
C GLU A 496 92.87 106.25 -63.37
N ASN A 497 93.39 105.50 -62.40
CA ASN A 497 94.67 105.83 -61.75
C ASN A 497 95.88 105.56 -62.67
N ILE A 498 95.84 104.49 -63.48
CA ILE A 498 96.90 104.19 -64.45
C ILE A 498 96.94 105.25 -65.56
N ALA A 499 95.79 105.75 -66.01
CA ALA A 499 95.71 106.84 -67.00
C ALA A 499 96.31 108.17 -66.47
N ASN A 500 96.08 108.49 -65.19
CA ASN A 500 96.63 109.69 -64.55
C ASN A 500 98.15 109.63 -64.32
N ILE A 501 98.70 108.45 -64.03
CA ILE A 501 100.16 108.26 -63.88
C ILE A 501 100.88 108.44 -65.21
N ASN A 502 100.33 107.89 -66.30
CA ASN A 502 100.92 108.03 -67.64
C ASN A 502 100.88 109.48 -68.17
N SER A 503 99.80 110.23 -67.86
CA SER A 503 99.68 111.65 -68.20
C SER A 503 100.73 112.53 -67.49
N ASN A 504 101.01 112.25 -66.21
CA ASN A 504 102.01 112.99 -65.42
C ASN A 504 103.47 112.64 -65.79
N PHE A 505 103.73 111.42 -66.24
CA PHE A 505 105.07 111.00 -66.67
C PHE A 505 105.49 111.69 -67.98
N VAL A 506 104.57 111.82 -68.94
CA VAL A 506 104.83 112.53 -70.22
C VAL A 506 105.05 114.04 -69.99
N LYS A 507 104.34 114.64 -69.02
CA LYS A 507 104.47 116.07 -68.67
C LYS A 507 105.83 116.40 -68.02
N LYS A 508 106.32 115.56 -67.12
CA LYS A 508 107.64 115.73 -66.46
C LYS A 508 108.83 115.48 -67.40
N MET A 509 108.68 114.61 -68.40
CA MET A 509 109.69 114.38 -69.43
C MET A 509 109.89 115.60 -70.36
N MET A 510 108.83 116.36 -70.66
CA MET A 510 108.93 117.55 -71.50
C MET A 510 109.55 118.76 -70.77
N GLU A 511 109.42 118.86 -69.44
CA GLU A 511 110.01 119.96 -68.65
C GLU A 511 111.53 119.79 -68.41
N PHE A 512 112.07 118.57 -68.49
CA PHE A 512 113.51 118.33 -68.28
C PHE A 512 114.39 118.70 -69.49
N PHE A 513 113.81 118.81 -70.70
CA PHE A 513 114.56 119.18 -71.92
C PHE A 513 114.62 120.68 -72.21
N GLN A 514 114.09 121.54 -71.32
CA GLN A 514 114.09 123.01 -71.51
C GLN A 514 114.94 123.80 -70.49
N GLN A 515 115.81 123.15 -69.70
CA GLN A 515 116.86 123.84 -68.93
C GLN A 515 118.22 123.15 -69.12
N LYS A 516 119.01 123.76 -70.02
CA LYS A 516 120.49 123.86 -70.08
C LYS A 516 121.37 122.67 -69.67
#